data_AF-A0A7W0PG12-F1
#
_entry.id   AF-A0A7W0PG12-F1
#
_cell.length_a   1.000
_cell.length_b   1.000
_cell.length_c   1.000
_cell.angle_alpha   90.00
_cell.angle_beta   90.00
_cell.angle_gamma   90.00
#
_symmetry.space_group_name_H-M   'P 1'
#
loop_
_entity.id
_entity.type
_entity.pdbx_description
1 polymer ?
#
loop_
_entity_poly.entity_id
_entity_poly.type
_entity_poly.pdbx_seq_one_letter_code
_entity_poly.pdbx_strand_id
1 'polypeptide(L)'
;MNDALDGWLAVAAVLLVYGLTEVAGAYGFLAAFAAGVGFRRYEHGHEVNRRVHDGAEVVEKFCELGVILLLGSMLTTAGVREVGWAGWLLVPVLLLVIRPLATAVAFLGSSIPARERAFIAWFGVRGIGSLYYVAVALGLGILSVDESRNLFWTVAACIITSVVLHGVTASPLSRRLLPPPKQPEGSE
;
A
#
# COMPACT_ATOMS: atom_id res chain seq x y z
N MET A 1 -29.11 -13.80 6.13
CA MET A 1 -27.89 -13.10 6.58
C MET A 1 -28.12 -11.63 6.28
N ASN A 2 -27.87 -10.70 7.22
CA ASN A 2 -28.10 -9.27 6.98
C ASN A 2 -27.00 -8.74 6.05
N ASP A 3 -27.38 -8.27 4.85
CA ASP A 3 -26.45 -7.78 3.82
C ASP A 3 -25.45 -6.72 4.33
N ALA A 4 -25.85 -5.94 5.34
CA ALA A 4 -25.00 -4.93 5.96
C ALA A 4 -23.85 -5.51 6.80
N LEU A 5 -24.03 -6.66 7.45
CA LEU A 5 -23.04 -7.26 8.36
C LEU A 5 -21.93 -7.99 7.61
N ASP A 6 -22.24 -8.53 6.42
CA ASP A 6 -21.30 -9.29 5.60
C ASP A 6 -20.09 -8.42 5.20
N GLY A 7 -20.30 -7.14 4.87
CA GLY A 7 -19.21 -6.21 4.54
C GLY A 7 -18.23 -5.92 5.68
N TRP A 8 -18.69 -5.99 6.94
CA TRP A 8 -17.84 -5.72 8.11
C TRP A 8 -17.11 -6.95 8.63
N LEU A 9 -17.52 -8.14 8.19
CA LEU A 9 -16.95 -9.41 8.64
C LEU A 9 -15.46 -9.52 8.30
N ALA A 10 -15.03 -9.03 7.13
CA ALA A 10 -13.60 -9.00 6.77
C ALA A 10 -12.79 -8.17 7.75
N VAL A 11 -13.27 -6.97 8.07
CA VAL A 11 -12.58 -6.05 8.99
C VAL A 11 -12.49 -6.69 10.38
N ALA A 12 -13.60 -7.25 10.87
CA ALA A 12 -13.62 -7.95 12.14
C ALA A 12 -12.66 -9.15 12.16
N ALA A 13 -12.65 -9.97 11.09
CA ALA A 13 -11.77 -11.12 10.98
C ALA A 13 -10.28 -10.71 10.94
N VAL A 14 -9.93 -9.69 10.15
CA VAL A 14 -8.55 -9.16 10.07
C VAL A 14 -8.10 -8.64 11.44
N LEU A 15 -8.94 -7.84 12.12
CA LEU A 15 -8.62 -7.30 13.45
C LEU A 15 -8.50 -8.39 14.50
N LEU A 16 -9.38 -9.40 14.46
CA LEU A 16 -9.36 -10.52 15.40
C LEU A 16 -8.12 -11.39 15.21
N VAL A 17 -7.80 -11.76 13.96
CA VAL A 17 -6.59 -12.52 13.65
C VAL A 17 -5.34 -11.72 14.05
N TYR A 18 -5.27 -10.45 13.68
CA TYR A 18 -4.16 -9.57 14.05
C TYR A 18 -3.99 -9.51 15.58
N GLY A 19 -5.06 -9.16 16.31
CA GLY A 19 -5.02 -8.98 17.76
C GLY A 19 -4.66 -10.25 18.53
N LEU A 20 -5.26 -11.40 18.17
CA LEU A 20 -4.93 -12.68 18.81
C LEU A 20 -3.48 -13.09 18.57
N THR A 21 -2.97 -12.84 17.36
CA THR A 21 -1.59 -13.19 16.99
C THR A 21 -0.58 -12.31 17.71
N GLU A 22 -0.86 -11.00 17.83
CA GLU A 22 -0.02 -10.08 18.60
C GLU A 22 0.02 -10.43 20.08
N VAL A 23 -1.12 -10.82 20.69
CA VAL A 23 -1.17 -11.31 22.08
C VAL A 23 -0.33 -12.58 22.25
N ALA A 24 -0.28 -13.45 21.23
CA ALA A 24 0.57 -14.64 21.23
C ALA A 24 2.05 -14.33 20.97
N GLY A 25 2.44 -13.06 20.78
CA GLY A 25 3.81 -12.66 20.48
C GLY A 25 4.27 -13.01 19.06
N ALA A 26 3.34 -13.26 18.15
CA ALA A 26 3.60 -13.56 16.75
C ALA A 26 3.27 -12.36 15.85
N TYR A 27 3.71 -12.41 14.60
CA TYR A 27 3.60 -11.27 13.67
C TYR A 27 2.19 -11.16 13.06
N GLY A 28 1.37 -10.25 13.60
CA GLY A 28 -0.06 -10.13 13.28
C GLY A 28 -0.37 -9.86 11.81
N PHE A 29 0.46 -9.06 11.12
CA PHE A 29 0.29 -8.77 9.69
C PHE A 29 0.39 -10.02 8.82
N LEU A 30 1.39 -10.88 9.08
CA LEU A 30 1.57 -12.11 8.31
C LEU A 30 0.46 -13.12 8.60
N ALA A 31 -0.01 -13.19 9.85
CA ALA A 31 -1.16 -14.04 10.18
C ALA A 31 -2.44 -13.58 9.48
N ALA A 32 -2.74 -12.28 9.48
CA ALA A 32 -3.89 -11.73 8.75
C ALA A 32 -3.79 -11.99 7.24
N PHE A 33 -2.60 -11.85 6.65
CA PHE A 33 -2.35 -12.18 5.25
C PHE A 33 -2.57 -13.67 4.96
N ALA A 34 -2.00 -14.57 5.78
CA ALA A 34 -2.15 -16.00 5.63
C ALA A 34 -3.62 -16.44 5.79
N ALA A 35 -4.34 -15.86 6.75
CA ALA A 35 -5.77 -16.07 6.93
C ALA A 35 -6.58 -15.63 5.70
N GLY A 36 -6.27 -14.47 5.12
CA GLY A 36 -6.90 -14.00 3.88
C GLY A 36 -6.62 -14.92 2.69
N VAL A 37 -5.39 -15.41 2.54
CA VAL A 37 -5.04 -16.41 1.51
C VAL A 37 -5.79 -17.73 1.72
N GLY A 38 -5.90 -18.18 2.96
CA GLY A 38 -6.66 -19.38 3.33
C GLY A 38 -8.15 -19.24 3.03
N PHE A 39 -8.76 -18.13 3.46
CA PHE A 39 -10.16 -17.80 3.22
C PHE A 39 -10.48 -17.78 1.72
N ARG A 40 -9.64 -17.11 0.92
CA ARG A 40 -9.79 -17.06 -0.54
C ARG A 40 -9.68 -18.43 -1.23
N ARG A 41 -8.95 -19.39 -0.64
CA ARG A 41 -8.83 -20.76 -1.17
C ARG A 41 -10.00 -21.67 -0.77
N TYR A 42 -10.63 -21.42 0.38
CA TYR A 42 -11.73 -22.25 0.88
C TYR A 42 -13.08 -21.85 0.26
N GLU A 43 -13.32 -20.54 0.08
CA GLU A 43 -14.60 -20.00 -0.38
C GLU A 43 -14.61 -19.79 -1.91
N HIS A 44 -14.47 -20.87 -2.69
CA HIS A 44 -14.48 -20.81 -4.16
C HIS A 44 -15.89 -20.56 -4.78
N GLY A 45 -16.95 -20.44 -3.96
CA GLY A 45 -18.36 -20.24 -4.37
C GLY A 45 -18.86 -18.79 -4.16
N HIS A 46 -19.34 -18.18 -5.25
CA HIS A 46 -19.71 -16.76 -5.36
C HIS A 46 -20.89 -16.31 -4.48
N GLU A 47 -20.65 -15.26 -3.67
CA GLU A 47 -21.53 -14.07 -3.40
C GLU A 47 -21.15 -13.40 -2.06
N VAL A 48 -20.66 -14.17 -1.09
CA VAL A 48 -20.18 -13.66 0.21
C VAL A 48 -18.85 -12.91 0.05
N ASN A 49 -17.93 -13.43 -0.76
CA ASN A 49 -16.60 -12.82 -0.96
C ASN A 49 -16.66 -11.40 -1.55
N ARG A 50 -17.60 -11.11 -2.47
CA ARG A 50 -17.73 -9.78 -3.07
C ARG A 50 -18.24 -8.76 -2.04
N ARG A 51 -19.29 -9.12 -1.29
CA ARG A 51 -19.88 -8.27 -0.24
C ARG A 51 -18.91 -7.98 0.91
N VAL A 52 -18.20 -9.01 1.38
CA VAL A 52 -17.16 -8.90 2.41
C VAL A 52 -16.01 -7.99 1.96
N HIS A 53 -15.63 -8.07 0.68
CA HIS A 53 -14.59 -7.22 0.10
C HIS A 53 -15.04 -5.75 0.00
N ASP A 54 -16.29 -5.50 -0.42
CA ASP A 54 -16.83 -4.15 -0.60
C ASP A 54 -16.77 -3.32 0.70
N GLY A 55 -17.10 -3.93 1.85
CA GLY A 55 -17.04 -3.23 3.15
C GLY A 55 -15.60 -2.93 3.60
N ALA A 56 -14.68 -3.88 3.43
CA ALA A 56 -13.27 -3.67 3.74
C ALA A 56 -12.63 -2.62 2.82
N GLU A 57 -13.00 -2.59 1.54
CA GLU A 57 -12.53 -1.60 0.55
C GLU A 57 -12.97 -0.18 0.94
N VAL A 58 -14.21 -0.01 1.41
CA VAL A 58 -14.69 1.29 1.89
C VAL A 58 -13.84 1.75 3.08
N VAL A 59 -13.65 0.90 4.09
CA VAL A 59 -12.82 1.25 5.27
C VAL A 59 -11.40 1.57 4.85
N GLU A 60 -10.80 0.76 3.98
CA GLU A 60 -9.46 0.97 3.44
C GLU A 60 -9.33 2.35 2.80
N LYS A 61 -10.22 2.69 1.86
CA LYS A 61 -10.19 3.99 1.16
C LYS A 61 -10.41 5.18 2.10
N PHE A 62 -11.32 5.05 3.07
CA PHE A 62 -11.57 6.11 4.05
C PHE A 62 -10.37 6.32 4.98
N CYS A 63 -9.80 5.23 5.51
CA CYS A 63 -8.57 5.29 6.30
C CYS A 63 -7.42 5.84 5.45
N GLU A 64 -7.34 5.45 4.18
CA GLU A 64 -6.29 5.89 3.28
C GLU A 64 -6.34 7.39 3.05
N LEU A 65 -7.51 7.88 2.67
CA LEU A 65 -7.76 9.30 2.50
C LEU A 65 -7.47 10.07 3.80
N GLY A 66 -7.94 9.55 4.94
CA GLY A 66 -7.72 10.17 6.24
C GLY A 66 -6.23 10.32 6.57
N VAL A 67 -5.44 9.26 6.39
CA VAL A 67 -4.01 9.29 6.65
C VAL A 67 -3.27 10.22 5.68
N ILE A 68 -3.63 10.20 4.39
CA ILE A 68 -3.02 11.11 3.40
C ILE A 68 -3.34 12.57 3.73
N LEU A 69 -4.57 12.89 4.14
CA LEU A 69 -4.95 14.24 4.55
C LEU A 69 -4.21 14.68 5.81
N LEU A 70 -4.06 13.80 6.81
CA LEU A 70 -3.27 14.09 8.01
C LEU A 70 -1.80 14.30 7.66
N LEU A 71 -1.22 13.46 6.80
CA LEU A 71 0.17 13.62 6.37
C LEU A 71 0.37 14.94 5.60
N GLY A 72 -0.59 15.29 4.74
CA GLY A 72 -0.60 16.56 4.02
C GLY A 72 -0.74 17.77 4.95
N SER A 73 -1.57 17.69 5.98
CA SER A 73 -1.78 18.80 6.93
C SER A 73 -0.58 19.02 7.85
N MET A 74 0.20 17.98 8.12
CA MET A 74 1.45 18.07 8.89
C MET A 74 2.58 18.75 8.11
N LEU A 75 2.46 18.90 6.79
CA LEU A 75 3.54 19.40 5.93
C LEU A 75 3.91 20.85 6.29
N THR A 76 5.11 21.03 6.84
CA THR A 76 5.66 22.34 7.20
C THR A 76 7.02 22.56 6.56
N THR A 77 7.41 23.82 6.37
CA THR A 77 8.74 24.16 5.85
C THR A 77 9.87 23.68 6.77
N ALA A 78 9.65 23.70 8.08
CA ALA A 78 10.56 23.12 9.06
C ALA A 78 10.69 21.60 8.86
N GLY A 79 9.57 20.88 8.80
CA GLY A 79 9.56 19.44 8.59
C GLY A 79 10.24 18.97 7.30
N VAL A 80 10.02 19.69 6.19
CA VAL A 80 10.68 19.39 4.91
C VAL A 80 12.22 19.55 4.99
N ARG A 81 12.72 20.43 5.86
CA ARG A 81 14.16 20.59 6.07
C ARG A 81 14.76 19.43 6.87
N GLU A 82 13.99 18.81 7.77
CA GLU A 82 14.42 17.67 8.59
C GLU A 82 14.74 16.41 7.76
N VAL A 83 14.18 16.31 6.55
CA VAL A 83 14.52 15.24 5.58
C VAL A 83 16.03 15.22 5.30
N GLY A 84 16.65 16.40 5.30
CA GLY A 84 18.04 16.58 4.89
C GLY A 84 18.28 16.23 3.42
N TRP A 85 19.51 16.46 2.97
CA TRP A 85 19.91 16.16 1.59
C TRP A 85 19.92 14.64 1.32
N ALA A 86 20.32 13.84 2.31
CA ALA A 86 20.41 12.39 2.19
C ALA A 86 19.01 11.76 2.00
N GLY A 87 18.01 12.21 2.76
CA GLY A 87 16.62 11.76 2.58
C GLY A 87 16.08 12.13 1.21
N TRP A 88 16.30 13.37 0.75
CA TRP A 88 15.87 13.81 -0.57
C TRP A 88 16.58 13.08 -1.72
N LEU A 89 17.80 12.61 -1.54
CA LEU A 89 18.49 11.73 -2.48
C LEU A 89 17.95 10.30 -2.42
N LEU A 90 17.59 9.81 -1.23
CA LEU A 90 17.09 8.47 -1.03
C LEU A 90 15.73 8.25 -1.71
N VAL A 91 14.83 9.24 -1.69
CA VAL A 91 13.50 9.16 -2.32
C VAL A 91 13.54 8.74 -3.80
N PRO A 92 14.24 9.45 -4.71
CA PRO A 92 14.31 9.08 -6.12
C PRO A 92 15.07 7.77 -6.32
N VAL A 93 16.09 7.45 -5.52
CA VAL A 93 16.78 6.14 -5.59
C VAL A 93 15.79 5.01 -5.27
N LEU A 94 14.99 5.20 -4.22
CA LEU A 94 13.99 4.23 -3.79
C LEU A 94 12.86 4.03 -4.81
N LEU A 95 12.47 5.07 -5.54
CA LEU A 95 11.37 5.04 -6.51
C LEU A 95 11.82 4.63 -7.92
N LEU A 96 12.97 5.12 -8.38
CA LEU A 96 13.42 4.97 -9.77
C LEU A 96 14.48 3.88 -9.96
N VAL A 97 15.12 3.42 -8.89
CA VAL A 97 16.18 2.40 -8.97
C VAL A 97 15.75 1.13 -8.23
N ILE A 98 15.55 1.24 -6.91
CA ILE A 98 15.28 0.05 -6.07
C ILE A 98 13.96 -0.61 -6.48
N ARG A 99 12.91 0.18 -6.75
CA ARG A 99 11.59 -0.35 -7.11
C ARG A 99 11.59 -1.07 -8.46
N PRO A 100 12.11 -0.52 -9.57
CA PRO A 100 12.21 -1.25 -10.83
C PRO A 100 13.07 -2.51 -10.72
N LEU A 101 14.18 -2.46 -9.99
CA LEU A 101 15.04 -3.63 -9.79
C LEU A 101 14.33 -4.74 -9.02
N ALA A 102 13.68 -4.41 -7.90
CA ALA A 102 12.92 -5.38 -7.11
C ALA A 102 11.80 -6.01 -7.94
N THR A 103 11.09 -5.19 -8.74
CA THR A 103 10.05 -5.67 -9.65
C THR A 103 10.60 -6.56 -10.76
N ALA A 104 11.75 -6.20 -11.34
CA ALA A 104 12.40 -7.01 -12.37
C ALA A 104 12.80 -8.39 -11.83
N VAL A 105 13.35 -8.44 -10.61
CA VAL A 105 13.69 -9.69 -9.92
C VAL A 105 12.42 -10.52 -9.64
N ALA A 106 11.35 -9.89 -9.14
CA ALA A 106 10.09 -10.57 -8.85
C ALA A 106 9.41 -11.18 -10.09
N PHE A 107 9.67 -10.62 -11.28
CA PHE A 107 9.14 -11.11 -12.55
C PHE A 107 10.10 -12.01 -13.34
N LEU A 108 11.23 -12.41 -12.76
CA LEU A 108 12.10 -13.44 -13.36
C LEU A 108 11.30 -14.71 -13.59
N GLY A 109 11.32 -15.22 -14.83
CA GLY A 109 10.55 -16.42 -15.22
C GLY A 109 9.06 -16.21 -15.47
N SER A 110 8.52 -14.98 -15.33
CA SER A 110 7.12 -14.71 -15.69
C SER A 110 6.93 -14.59 -17.21
N SER A 111 5.70 -14.82 -17.70
CA SER A 111 5.30 -14.65 -19.10
C SER A 111 4.71 -13.28 -19.42
N ILE A 112 4.69 -12.35 -18.45
CA ILE A 112 4.06 -11.04 -18.61
C ILE A 112 4.85 -10.17 -19.61
N PRO A 113 4.20 -9.44 -20.54
CA PRO A 113 4.89 -8.56 -21.49
C PRO A 113 5.72 -7.45 -20.80
N ALA A 114 6.84 -7.06 -21.42
CA ALA A 114 7.75 -6.06 -20.84
C ALA A 114 7.09 -4.70 -20.55
N ARG A 115 6.08 -4.30 -21.35
CA ARG A 115 5.35 -3.03 -21.16
C ARG A 115 4.48 -3.06 -19.91
N GLU A 116 3.82 -4.18 -19.66
CA GLU A 116 3.02 -4.40 -18.44
C GLU A 116 3.93 -4.51 -17.21
N ARG A 117 5.09 -5.18 -17.31
CA ARG A 117 6.10 -5.18 -16.24
C ARG A 117 6.60 -3.77 -15.93
N ALA A 118 6.87 -2.96 -16.95
CA ALA A 118 7.28 -1.57 -16.77
C ALA A 118 6.18 -0.75 -16.09
N PHE A 119 4.91 -0.99 -16.43
CA PHE A 119 3.78 -0.37 -15.74
C PHE A 119 3.72 -0.78 -14.26
N ILE A 120 3.84 -2.08 -13.94
CA ILE A 120 3.84 -2.58 -12.55
C ILE A 120 5.04 -2.07 -11.75
N ALA A 121 6.22 -2.02 -12.40
CA ALA A 121 7.45 -1.50 -11.81
C ALA A 121 7.32 -0.01 -11.49
N TRP A 122 6.67 0.76 -12.38
CA TRP A 122 6.41 2.17 -12.17
C TRP A 122 5.35 2.39 -11.10
N PHE A 123 4.15 1.79 -11.19
CA PHE A 123 3.02 2.05 -10.28
C PHE A 123 3.12 1.36 -8.90
N GLY A 124 4.29 1.45 -8.28
CA GLY A 124 4.53 1.02 -6.91
C GLY A 124 4.36 2.13 -5.89
N VAL A 125 3.14 2.66 -5.76
CA VAL A 125 2.88 3.78 -4.85
C VAL A 125 3.25 3.39 -3.41
N ARG A 126 4.12 4.18 -2.78
CA ARG A 126 4.40 4.05 -1.34
C ARG A 126 3.15 4.41 -0.56
N GLY A 127 2.52 3.40 0.02
CA GLY A 127 1.30 3.55 0.80
C GLY A 127 1.54 3.71 2.29
N ILE A 128 0.43 3.66 3.02
CA ILE A 128 0.32 3.87 4.47
C ILE A 128 1.02 2.79 5.30
N GLY A 129 1.24 1.60 4.72
CA GLY A 129 2.08 0.59 5.36
C GLY A 129 3.48 1.12 5.71
N SER A 130 4.00 2.08 4.94
CA SER A 130 5.29 2.72 5.26
C SER A 130 5.21 3.52 6.57
N LEU A 131 4.07 4.17 6.85
CA LEU A 131 3.84 4.89 8.10
C LEU A 131 3.71 3.94 9.29
N TYR A 132 3.09 2.77 9.09
CA TYR A 132 3.08 1.73 10.11
C TYR A 132 4.50 1.33 10.51
N TYR A 133 5.38 1.03 9.56
CA TYR A 133 6.76 0.63 9.88
C TYR A 133 7.56 1.75 10.55
N VAL A 134 7.35 3.00 10.17
CA VAL A 134 7.93 4.13 10.91
C VAL A 134 7.37 4.20 12.32
N ALA A 135 6.06 4.10 12.51
CA ALA A 135 5.46 4.12 13.85
C ALA A 135 6.00 2.98 14.73
N VAL A 136 6.19 1.78 14.18
CA VAL A 136 6.85 0.67 14.88
C VAL A 136 8.30 1.04 15.23
N ALA A 137 9.09 1.51 14.26
CA ALA A 137 10.49 1.87 14.49
C ALA A 137 10.66 2.96 15.57
N LEU A 138 9.77 3.96 15.56
CA LEU A 138 9.72 5.01 16.58
C LEU A 138 9.27 4.49 17.94
N GLY A 139 8.28 3.58 17.95
CA GLY A 139 7.75 2.96 19.16
C GLY A 139 8.74 2.05 19.88
N LEU A 140 9.75 1.52 19.17
CA LEU A 140 10.84 0.75 19.79
C LEU A 140 11.74 1.59 20.69
N GLY A 141 11.75 2.93 20.54
CA GLY A 141 12.55 3.83 21.38
C GLY A 141 14.06 3.67 21.23
N ILE A 142 14.53 3.00 20.17
CA ILE A 142 15.95 2.75 19.90
C ILE A 142 16.66 3.89 19.18
N LEU A 143 15.89 4.86 18.66
CA LEU A 143 16.40 6.00 17.90
C LEU A 143 16.45 7.24 18.80
N SER A 144 17.46 8.09 18.60
CA SER A 144 17.46 9.45 19.17
C SER A 144 16.29 10.28 18.63
N VAL A 145 16.01 11.43 19.27
CA VAL A 145 14.94 12.34 18.85
C VAL A 145 15.17 12.87 17.43
N ASP A 146 16.42 13.18 17.08
CA ASP A 146 16.78 13.70 15.76
C ASP A 146 16.70 12.62 14.69
N GLU A 147 17.17 11.39 14.96
CA GLU A 147 17.04 10.25 14.05
C GLU A 147 15.58 9.88 13.82
N SER A 148 14.78 9.87 14.88
CA SER A 148 13.33 9.63 14.83
C SER A 148 12.64 10.64 13.90
N ARG A 149 12.96 11.93 14.08
CA ARG A 149 12.41 13.01 13.29
C ARG A 149 12.84 12.91 11.82
N ASN A 150 14.12 12.69 11.56
CA ASN A 150 14.66 12.52 10.21
C ASN A 150 14.02 11.31 9.50
N LEU A 151 13.92 10.15 10.18
CA LEU A 151 13.30 8.95 9.63
C LEU A 151 11.83 9.21 9.25
N PHE A 152 11.06 9.82 10.15
CA PHE A 152 9.67 10.16 9.90
C PHE A 152 9.53 11.08 8.68
N TRP A 153 10.29 12.18 8.64
CA TRP A 153 10.21 13.15 7.54
C TRP A 153 10.71 12.58 6.21
N THR A 154 11.72 11.71 6.23
CA THR A 154 12.20 11.01 5.03
C THR A 154 11.13 10.08 4.46
N VAL A 155 10.43 9.32 5.31
CA VAL A 155 9.31 8.46 4.86
C VAL A 155 8.12 9.29 4.41
N ALA A 156 7.78 10.37 5.12
CA ALA A 156 6.73 11.31 4.72
C ALA A 156 7.02 11.92 3.33
N ALA A 157 8.23 12.44 3.12
CA ALA A 157 8.67 12.96 1.83
C ALA A 157 8.56 11.89 0.75
N CYS A 158 8.97 10.65 1.06
CA CYS A 158 8.87 9.55 0.12
C CYS A 158 7.43 9.21 -0.28
N ILE A 159 6.49 9.19 0.67
CA ILE A 159 5.07 8.95 0.41
C ILE A 159 4.50 10.09 -0.44
N ILE A 160 4.73 11.34 -0.03
CA ILE A 160 4.21 12.52 -0.73
C ILE A 160 4.73 12.57 -2.17
N THR A 161 6.05 12.44 -2.36
CA THR A 161 6.65 12.41 -3.70
C THR A 161 6.10 11.26 -4.53
N SER A 162 5.93 10.07 -3.93
CA SER A 162 5.32 8.93 -4.61
C SER A 162 3.88 9.22 -5.03
N VAL A 163 3.02 9.69 -4.13
CA VAL A 163 1.61 9.98 -4.44
C VAL A 163 1.50 11.01 -5.55
N VAL A 164 2.28 12.08 -5.50
CA VAL A 164 2.29 13.13 -6.54
C VAL A 164 2.79 12.56 -7.88
N LEU A 165 3.95 11.90 -7.88
CA LEU A 165 4.57 11.37 -9.10
C LEU A 165 3.65 10.36 -9.81
N HIS A 166 3.10 9.41 -9.08
CA HIS A 166 2.22 8.39 -9.65
C HIS A 166 0.84 8.93 -9.98
N GLY A 167 0.29 9.85 -9.18
CA GLY A 167 -0.98 10.51 -9.47
C GLY A 167 -0.95 11.28 -10.78
N VAL A 168 0.10 12.06 -11.02
CA VAL A 168 0.28 12.80 -12.28
C VAL A 168 0.54 11.87 -13.46
N THR A 169 1.23 10.75 -13.26
CA THR A 169 1.61 9.83 -14.34
C THR A 169 0.59 8.71 -14.62
N ALA A 170 -0.43 8.52 -13.77
CA ALA A 170 -1.45 7.48 -13.88
C ALA A 170 -2.13 7.42 -15.25
N SER A 171 -2.79 8.51 -15.66
CA SER A 171 -3.53 8.59 -16.92
C SER A 171 -2.65 8.49 -18.18
N PRO A 172 -1.53 9.23 -18.31
CA PRO A 172 -0.73 9.15 -19.53
C PRO A 172 -0.02 7.80 -19.68
N LEU A 173 0.45 7.20 -18.59
CA LEU A 173 1.25 5.98 -18.67
C LEU A 173 0.41 4.72 -18.86
N SER A 174 -0.80 4.67 -18.28
CA SER A 174 -1.78 3.61 -18.55
C SER A 174 -2.13 3.54 -20.04
N ARG A 175 -2.47 4.68 -20.66
CA ARG A 175 -2.77 4.76 -22.11
C ARG A 175 -1.60 4.32 -22.98
N ARG A 176 -0.37 4.55 -22.53
CA ARG A 176 0.84 4.18 -23.29
C ARG A 176 1.17 2.70 -23.13
N LEU A 177 1.22 2.18 -21.91
CA LEU A 177 1.81 0.87 -21.61
C LEU A 177 0.81 -0.29 -21.59
N LEU A 178 -0.46 -0.04 -21.25
CA LEU A 178 -1.48 -1.08 -21.15
C LEU A 178 -2.27 -1.21 -22.46
N PRO A 179 -2.73 -2.42 -22.80
CA PRO A 179 -3.68 -2.61 -23.90
C PRO A 179 -5.03 -1.92 -23.59
N PRO A 180 -5.78 -1.47 -24.61
CA PRO A 180 -7.11 -0.91 -24.41
C PRO A 180 -8.03 -1.95 -23.75
N PRO A 181 -8.93 -1.51 -22.84
CA PRO A 181 -9.87 -2.42 -22.20
C PRO A 181 -10.72 -3.12 -23.26
N LYS A 182 -10.88 -4.44 -23.14
CA LYS A 182 -11.77 -5.21 -24.02
C LYS A 182 -13.20 -4.70 -23.81
N GLN A 183 -13.85 -4.22 -24.87
CA GLN A 183 -15.26 -3.89 -24.83
C GLN A 183 -16.06 -5.16 -24.49
N PRO A 184 -17.09 -5.07 -23.64
CA PRO A 184 -17.95 -6.21 -23.38
C PRO A 184 -18.59 -6.66 -24.70
N GLU A 185 -18.31 -7.89 -25.10
CA GLU A 185 -18.96 -8.53 -26.24
C GLU A 185 -20.45 -8.69 -25.90
N GLY A 186 -21.33 -7.97 -26.62
CA GLY A 186 -22.78 -8.18 -26.56
C GLY A 186 -23.59 -7.08 -25.87
N SER A 187 -23.76 -5.95 -26.58
CA SER A 187 -24.98 -5.14 -26.44
C SER A 187 -25.46 -4.78 -27.85
N GLU A 188 -25.96 -5.80 -28.56
CA GLU A 188 -26.90 -5.65 -29.68
C GLU A 188 -28.25 -6.19 -29.23
#